data_AF-F2RLZ8-F1
#
_entry.id   AF-F2RLZ8-F1
#
_cell.length_a   1.000
_cell.length_b   1.000
_cell.length_c   1.000
_cell.angle_alpha   90.00
_cell.angle_beta   90.00
_cell.angle_gamma   90.00
#
_symmetry.space_group_name_H-M   'P 1'
#
loop_
_entity.id
_entity.type
_entity.pdbx_description
1 polymer ?
#
loop_
_entity_poly.entity_id
_entity_poly.type
_entity_poly.pdbx_seq_one_letter_code
_entity_poly.pdbx_strand_id
1 'polypeptide(L)'
;MLWYTLLLAAVAAERLVELAVARRNAAWTLARLGVEYGRGHYPVMVALHTGLLVSCLIEPWLLDRPFLPLLGWTMVVVVVLAQALRWWCVTTLGPYWNTRVIVVPGTRLVRAGPYRFVRHPNYVAVVAEIVALPLVHSAWLTAAAFTAANALLLAVRLRCENAALGRMIAA
;
A
#
# COMPACT_ATOMS: atom_id res chain seq x y z
N MET A 1 -23.21 9.55 2.31
CA MET A 1 -22.67 8.20 2.00
C MET A 1 -22.29 8.03 0.53
N LEU A 2 -23.14 8.37 -0.45
CA LEU A 2 -22.87 8.06 -1.86
C LEU A 2 -21.48 8.51 -2.37
N TRP A 3 -21.08 9.75 -2.09
CA TRP A 3 -19.77 10.25 -2.52
C TRP A 3 -18.60 9.48 -1.88
N TYR A 4 -18.74 9.08 -0.61
CA TYR A 4 -17.73 8.31 0.10
C TYR A 4 -17.67 6.88 -0.44
N THR A 5 -18.81 6.27 -0.77
CA THR A 5 -18.84 4.98 -1.47
C THR A 5 -18.19 5.04 -2.85
N LEU A 6 -18.34 6.15 -3.57
CA LEU A 6 -17.65 6.37 -4.84
C LEU A 6 -16.14 6.53 -4.65
N LEU A 7 -15.70 7.22 -3.59
CA LEU A 7 -14.28 7.28 -3.22
C LEU A 7 -13.73 5.88 -2.93
N LEU A 8 -14.42 5.08 -2.13
CA LEU A 8 -14.01 3.69 -1.83
C LEU A 8 -13.97 2.82 -3.10
N ALA A 9 -14.94 2.99 -4.01
CA ALA A 9 -14.96 2.31 -5.30
C ALA A 9 -13.79 2.74 -6.19
N ALA A 10 -13.43 4.02 -6.20
CA ALA A 10 -12.27 4.53 -6.93
C ALA A 10 -10.96 3.94 -6.38
N VAL A 11 -10.77 3.93 -5.05
CA VAL A 11 -9.61 3.29 -4.41
C VAL A 11 -9.59 1.79 -4.72
N ALA A 12 -10.73 1.10 -4.66
CA ALA A 12 -10.81 -0.31 -5.01
C ALA A 12 -10.41 -0.58 -6.47
N ALA A 13 -10.88 0.24 -7.41
CA ALA A 13 -10.52 0.15 -8.82
C ALA A 13 -9.02 0.37 -9.02
N GLU A 14 -8.45 1.38 -8.36
CA GLU A 14 -7.01 1.65 -8.37
C GLU A 14 -6.20 0.46 -7.85
N ARG A 15 -6.66 -0.21 -6.78
CA ARG A 15 -6.02 -1.44 -6.28
C ARG A 15 -6.00 -2.57 -7.30
N LEU A 16 -7.04 -2.69 -8.12
CA LEU A 16 -7.07 -3.67 -9.21
C LEU A 16 -6.05 -3.31 -10.31
N VAL A 17 -5.91 -2.02 -10.63
CA VAL A 17 -4.89 -1.54 -11.59
C VAL A 17 -3.50 -1.82 -11.05
N GLU A 18 -3.23 -1.48 -9.79
CA GLU A 18 -1.98 -1.79 -9.10
C GLU A 18 -1.66 -3.29 -9.16
N LEU A 19 -2.64 -4.15 -8.91
CA LEU A 19 -2.45 -5.60 -8.97
C LEU A 19 -2.15 -6.08 -10.39
N ALA A 20 -2.78 -5.49 -11.41
CA ALA A 20 -2.48 -5.78 -12.81
C ALA A 20 -1.05 -5.36 -13.18
N VAL A 21 -0.62 -4.16 -12.78
CA VAL A 21 0.75 -3.67 -12.95
C VAL A 21 1.75 -4.58 -12.24
N ALA A 22 1.48 -4.95 -10.98
CA ALA A 22 2.33 -5.83 -10.19
C ALA A 22 2.45 -7.22 -10.82
N ARG A 23 1.37 -7.78 -11.39
CA ARG A 23 1.42 -9.07 -12.11
C ARG A 23 2.30 -8.97 -13.35
N ARG A 24 2.16 -7.91 -14.15
CA ARG A 24 3.00 -7.69 -15.34
C ARG A 24 4.48 -7.55 -14.95
N ASN A 25 4.77 -6.77 -13.91
CA ASN A 25 6.11 -6.57 -13.40
C ASN A 25 6.69 -7.85 -12.77
N ALA A 26 5.87 -8.67 -12.11
CA ALA A 26 6.28 -9.97 -11.57
C ALA A 26 6.76 -10.90 -12.69
N ALA A 27 5.98 -11.01 -13.77
CA ALA A 27 6.37 -11.80 -14.93
C ALA A 27 7.69 -11.29 -15.55
N TRP A 28 7.84 -9.97 -15.67
CA TRP A 28 9.06 -9.36 -16.22
C TRP A 28 10.31 -9.60 -15.37
N THR A 29 10.17 -9.52 -14.04
CA THR A 29 11.28 -9.69 -13.08
C THR A 29 11.67 -11.16 -12.92
N LEU A 30 10.69 -12.07 -12.82
CA LEU A 30 10.95 -13.52 -12.75
C LEU A 30 11.62 -14.05 -14.02
N ALA A 31 11.29 -13.52 -15.19
CA ALA A 31 11.98 -13.84 -16.45
C ALA A 31 13.47 -13.41 -16.47
N ARG A 32 13.91 -12.60 -15.50
CA ARG A 32 15.29 -12.07 -15.39
C ARG A 32 15.97 -12.54 -14.11
N LEU A 33 15.80 -13.81 -13.74
CA LEU A 33 16.39 -14.39 -12.52
C LEU A 33 15.85 -13.76 -11.22
N GLY A 34 14.68 -13.13 -11.27
CA GLY A 34 14.02 -12.62 -10.07
C GLY A 34 13.70 -13.74 -9.08
N VAL A 35 14.01 -13.54 -7.82
CA VAL A 35 13.70 -14.47 -6.73
C VAL A 35 12.63 -13.84 -5.85
N GLU A 36 11.52 -14.56 -5.67
CA GLU A 36 10.41 -14.14 -4.80
C GLU A 36 10.69 -14.54 -3.34
N TYR A 37 10.60 -13.58 -2.43
CA TYR A 37 10.72 -13.76 -0.99
C TYR A 37 9.38 -13.49 -0.30
N GLY A 38 9.14 -14.14 0.83
CA GLY A 38 8.03 -13.75 1.72
C GLY A 38 6.62 -14.11 1.24
N ARG A 39 6.47 -15.10 0.34
CA ARG A 39 5.17 -15.53 -0.22
C ARG A 39 4.06 -15.71 0.82
N GLY A 40 4.40 -16.18 2.02
CA GLY A 40 3.44 -16.47 3.09
C GLY A 40 2.69 -15.25 3.64
N HIS A 41 3.27 -14.05 3.65
CA HIS A 41 2.59 -12.86 4.18
C HIS A 41 1.80 -12.09 3.11
N TYR A 42 1.91 -12.46 1.83
CA TYR A 42 1.22 -11.78 0.74
C TYR A 42 -0.32 -11.94 0.81
N PRO A 43 -0.90 -13.14 1.03
CA PRO A 43 -2.34 -13.28 1.20
C PRO A 43 -2.88 -12.47 2.39
N VAL A 44 -2.11 -12.38 3.48
CA VAL A 44 -2.46 -11.57 4.65
C VAL A 44 -2.54 -10.09 4.28
N MET A 45 -1.61 -9.59 3.46
CA MET A 45 -1.67 -8.22 2.96
C MET A 45 -2.92 -7.96 2.12
N VAL A 46 -3.27 -8.88 1.21
CA VAL A 46 -4.47 -8.77 0.38
C VAL A 46 -5.72 -8.76 1.27
N ALA A 47 -5.82 -9.69 2.21
CA ALA A 47 -6.94 -9.75 3.16
C ALA A 47 -7.06 -8.47 4.00
N LEU A 48 -5.94 -7.91 4.46
CA LEU A 48 -5.92 -6.67 5.22
C LEU A 48 -6.45 -5.49 4.39
N HIS A 49 -6.01 -5.32 3.14
CA HIS A 49 -6.46 -4.17 2.34
C HIS A 49 -7.90 -4.33 1.84
N THR A 50 -8.32 -5.56 1.50
CA THR A 50 -9.72 -5.84 1.18
C THR A 50 -10.62 -5.63 2.39
N GLY A 51 -10.20 -6.15 3.56
CA GLY A 51 -10.89 -5.96 4.83
C GLY A 51 -11.04 -4.49 5.19
N LEU A 52 -9.99 -3.67 4.98
CA LEU A 52 -10.03 -2.24 5.20
C LEU A 52 -11.15 -1.58 4.40
N LEU A 53 -11.23 -1.84 3.09
CA LEU A 53 -12.25 -1.25 2.22
C LEU A 53 -13.67 -1.65 2.63
N VAL A 54 -13.85 -2.92 3.00
CA VAL A 54 -15.13 -3.43 3.49
C VAL A 54 -15.50 -2.77 4.83
N SER A 55 -14.57 -2.71 5.79
CA SER A 55 -14.79 -2.06 7.09
C SER A 55 -15.04 -0.56 6.97
N CYS A 56 -14.39 0.11 6.02
CA CYS A 56 -14.63 1.52 5.68
C CYS A 56 -16.07 1.76 5.22
N LEU A 57 -16.73 0.77 4.61
CA LEU A 57 -18.14 0.84 4.22
C LEU A 57 -19.06 0.49 5.39
N ILE A 58 -18.73 -0.59 6.11
CA ILE A 58 -19.58 -1.15 7.17
C ILE A 58 -19.64 -0.25 8.40
N GLU A 59 -18.50 0.22 8.93
CA GLU A 59 -18.51 0.95 10.21
C GLU A 59 -19.31 2.25 10.14
N PRO A 60 -19.16 3.13 9.13
CA PRO A 60 -19.96 4.34 9.04
C PRO A 60 -21.45 4.08 8.88
N TRP A 61 -21.80 3.02 8.13
CA TRP A 61 -23.18 2.65 7.90
C TRP A 61 -23.84 2.01 9.14
N LEU A 62 -23.13 1.13 9.84
CA LEU A 62 -23.67 0.37 10.98
C LEU A 62 -23.71 1.20 12.27
N LEU A 63 -22.74 2.10 12.47
CA LEU A 63 -22.61 2.92 13.68
C LEU A 63 -23.03 4.37 13.47
N ASP A 64 -23.70 4.68 12.35
CA ASP A 64 -24.15 6.03 11.97
C ASP A 64 -23.05 7.10 12.15
N ARG A 65 -21.83 6.80 11.70
CA ARG A 65 -20.69 7.70 11.92
C ARG A 65 -20.92 9.02 11.18
N PRO A 66 -20.77 10.18 11.84
CA PRO A 66 -20.97 11.46 11.19
C PRO A 66 -19.82 11.78 10.23
N PHE A 67 -20.14 12.49 9.15
CA PHE A 67 -19.10 13.16 8.38
C PHE A 67 -18.70 14.45 9.09
N LEU A 68 -17.45 14.55 9.50
CA LEU A 68 -16.89 15.75 10.14
C LEU A 68 -16.11 16.54 9.09
N PRO A 69 -16.61 17.67 8.54
CA PRO A 69 -16.05 18.26 7.33
C PRO A 69 -14.55 18.58 7.39
N LEU A 70 -14.09 19.16 8.50
CA LEU A 70 -12.67 19.50 8.68
C LEU A 70 -11.78 18.25 8.65
N LEU A 71 -12.16 17.22 9.42
CA LEU A 71 -11.42 15.95 9.44
C LEU A 71 -11.52 15.25 8.08
N GLY A 72 -12.73 15.10 7.57
CA GLY A 72 -13.04 14.36 6.36
C GLY A 72 -12.31 14.90 5.14
N TRP A 73 -12.38 16.20 4.89
CA TRP A 73 -11.67 16.82 3.77
C TRP A 73 -10.16 16.79 3.94
N THR A 74 -9.65 16.98 5.17
CA THR A 74 -8.22 16.83 5.45
C THR A 74 -7.76 15.41 5.12
N MET A 75 -8.52 14.39 5.52
CA MET A 75 -8.19 12.99 5.25
C MET A 75 -8.32 12.64 3.76
N VAL A 76 -9.27 13.22 3.03
CA VAL A 76 -9.33 13.10 1.55
C VAL A 76 -8.05 13.63 0.92
N VAL A 77 -7.55 14.79 1.34
CA VAL A 77 -6.27 15.32 0.85
C VAL A 77 -5.12 14.36 1.16
N VAL A 78 -5.08 13.78 2.36
CA VAL A 78 -4.05 12.78 2.72
C VAL A 78 -4.14 11.53 1.84
N VAL A 79 -5.35 11.02 1.55
CA VAL A 79 -5.55 9.89 0.64
C VAL A 79 -5.02 10.23 -0.76
N VAL A 80 -5.37 11.40 -1.30
CA VAL A 80 -4.91 11.83 -2.63
C VAL A 80 -3.38 11.94 -2.68
N LEU A 81 -2.75 12.53 -1.66
CA LEU A 81 -1.30 12.63 -1.55
C LEU A 81 -0.63 11.25 -1.42
N ALA A 82 -1.25 10.33 -0.68
CA ALA A 82 -0.77 8.95 -0.55
C ALA A 82 -0.77 8.24 -1.91
N GLN A 83 -1.84 8.40 -2.70
CA GLN A 83 -1.94 7.80 -4.03
C GLN A 83 -0.98 8.44 -5.03
N ALA A 84 -0.82 9.76 -5.00
CA ALA A 84 0.19 10.45 -5.79
C ALA A 84 1.62 9.94 -5.47
N LEU A 85 1.96 9.80 -4.18
CA LEU A 85 3.24 9.24 -3.75
C LEU A 85 3.41 7.79 -4.21
N ARG A 86 2.37 6.97 -4.14
CA ARG A 86 2.37 5.57 -4.59
C ARG A 86 2.68 5.47 -6.08
N TRP A 87 1.98 6.23 -6.93
CA TRP A 87 2.24 6.23 -8.36
C TRP A 87 3.59 6.83 -8.72
N TRP A 88 4.09 7.79 -7.94
CA TRP A 88 5.47 8.24 -8.07
C TRP A 88 6.48 7.11 -7.77
N CYS A 89 6.21 6.26 -6.77
CA CYS A 89 7.02 5.08 -6.51
C CYS A 89 6.94 4.06 -7.65
N VAL A 90 5.72 3.76 -8.14
CA VAL A 90 5.47 2.82 -9.24
C VAL A 90 6.21 3.25 -10.50
N THR A 91 6.12 4.52 -10.88
CA THR A 91 6.80 5.07 -12.05
C THR A 91 8.31 5.13 -11.89
N THR A 92 8.82 5.48 -10.69
CA THR A 92 10.26 5.56 -10.43
C THR A 92 10.94 4.18 -10.44
N LEU A 93 10.30 3.16 -9.86
CA LEU A 93 10.82 1.79 -9.88
C LEU A 93 10.55 1.06 -11.21
N GLY A 94 9.51 1.47 -11.95
CA GLY A 94 9.15 0.88 -13.23
C GLY A 94 8.90 -0.63 -13.10
N PRO A 95 9.56 -1.48 -13.92
CA PRO A 95 9.38 -2.94 -13.88
C PRO A 95 9.76 -3.61 -12.56
N TYR A 96 10.56 -2.96 -11.72
CA TYR A 96 10.95 -3.48 -10.41
C TYR A 96 9.89 -3.27 -9.33
N TRP A 97 8.89 -2.41 -9.57
CA TRP A 97 7.81 -2.21 -8.62
C TRP A 97 6.92 -3.45 -8.56
N ASN A 98 6.67 -3.98 -7.36
CA ASN A 98 5.79 -5.11 -7.18
C ASN A 98 5.11 -5.10 -5.81
N THR A 99 3.90 -5.65 -5.74
CA THR A 99 3.22 -5.90 -4.47
C THR A 99 3.79 -7.12 -3.75
N ARG A 100 4.57 -7.97 -4.42
CA ARG A 100 5.38 -9.07 -3.85
C ARG A 100 6.83 -8.62 -3.68
N VAL A 101 7.57 -9.26 -2.78
CA VAL A 101 9.01 -8.99 -2.64
C VAL A 101 9.76 -9.84 -3.65
N ILE A 102 10.09 -9.28 -4.82
CA ILE A 102 10.88 -9.95 -5.86
C ILE A 102 12.17 -9.16 -6.07
N VAL A 103 13.31 -9.82 -5.90
CA VAL A 103 14.63 -9.19 -6.06
C VAL A 103 15.35 -9.84 -7.23
N VAL A 104 15.91 -9.02 -8.12
CA VAL A 104 16.72 -9.46 -9.26
C VAL A 104 18.21 -9.33 -8.88
N PRO A 105 18.97 -10.43 -8.77
CA PRO A 105 20.38 -10.38 -8.42
C PRO A 105 21.20 -9.48 -9.37
N GLY A 106 22.20 -8.79 -8.83
CA GLY A 106 23.08 -7.90 -9.61
C GLY A 106 22.47 -6.55 -10.02
N THR A 107 21.23 -6.25 -9.61
CA THR A 107 20.62 -4.94 -9.88
C THR A 107 20.98 -3.90 -8.82
N ARG A 108 21.16 -2.64 -9.24
CA ARG A 108 21.46 -1.53 -8.33
C ARG A 108 20.18 -1.00 -7.71
N LEU A 109 20.25 -0.62 -6.43
CA LEU A 109 19.15 0.06 -5.74
C LEU A 109 18.83 1.40 -6.41
N VAL A 110 17.56 1.63 -6.68
CA VAL A 110 17.05 2.89 -7.21
C VAL A 110 17.12 3.97 -6.12
N ARG A 111 17.74 5.11 -6.43
CA ARG A 111 17.87 6.28 -5.53
C ARG A 111 17.22 7.55 -6.10
N ALA A 112 16.46 7.42 -7.18
CA ALA A 112 15.76 8.52 -7.83
C ALA A 112 14.35 8.74 -7.25
N GLY A 113 13.68 9.82 -7.66
CA GLY A 113 12.29 10.10 -7.29
C GLY A 113 12.09 10.19 -5.77
N PRO A 114 11.06 9.55 -5.19
CA PRO A 114 10.78 9.64 -3.76
C PRO A 114 11.82 8.86 -2.91
N TYR A 115 12.57 7.93 -3.53
CA TYR A 115 13.59 7.12 -2.86
C TYR A 115 14.85 7.92 -2.46
N ARG A 116 14.96 9.19 -2.90
CA ARG A 116 16.02 10.10 -2.42
C ARG A 116 15.77 10.63 -1.01
N PHE A 117 14.51 10.62 -0.55
CA PHE A 117 14.12 11.20 0.73
C PHE A 117 13.99 10.14 1.83
N VAL A 118 13.38 9.00 1.49
CA VAL A 118 13.13 7.89 2.41
C VAL A 118 13.40 6.57 1.70
N ARG A 119 13.81 5.54 2.45
CA ARG A 119 14.13 4.22 1.88
C ARG A 119 12.91 3.51 1.30
N HIS A 120 11.76 3.68 1.94
CA HIS A 120 10.52 2.95 1.66
C HIS A 120 9.31 3.87 1.47
N PRO A 121 9.33 4.78 0.48
CA PRO A 121 8.26 5.77 0.29
C PRO A 121 6.89 5.13 0.00
N ASN A 122 6.86 3.96 -0.65
CA ASN A 122 5.62 3.23 -0.90
C ASN A 122 4.93 2.79 0.41
N TYR A 123 5.69 2.45 1.46
CA TYR A 123 5.09 2.11 2.76
C TYR A 123 4.59 3.32 3.51
N VAL A 124 5.17 4.50 3.30
CA VAL A 124 4.61 5.76 3.80
C VAL A 124 3.23 6.00 3.20
N ALA A 125 3.08 5.80 1.88
CA ALA A 125 1.78 5.88 1.21
C ALA A 125 0.77 4.85 1.75
N VAL A 126 1.19 3.60 1.99
CA VAL A 126 0.33 2.56 2.58
C VAL A 126 -0.16 2.95 3.97
N VAL A 127 0.74 3.39 4.86
CA VAL A 127 0.37 3.79 6.22
C VAL A 127 -0.57 4.99 6.19
N ALA A 128 -0.27 6.00 5.37
CA ALA A 128 -1.09 7.19 5.24
C ALA A 128 -2.51 6.85 4.76
N GLU A 129 -2.66 6.00 3.74
CA GLU A 129 -3.98 5.57 3.27
C GLU A 129 -4.76 4.78 4.32
N ILE A 130 -4.13 3.82 4.99
CA ILE A 130 -4.78 2.96 5.99
C ILE A 130 -5.36 3.78 7.15
N VAL A 131 -4.66 4.84 7.55
CA VAL A 131 -5.13 5.78 8.58
C VAL A 131 -6.20 6.70 8.01
N ALA A 132 -5.95 7.31 6.85
CA ALA A 132 -6.78 8.41 6.36
C ALA A 132 -8.11 7.93 5.78
N LEU A 133 -8.13 6.83 5.04
CA LEU A 133 -9.32 6.38 4.31
C LEU A 133 -10.53 6.14 5.23
N PRO A 134 -10.42 5.43 6.37
CA PRO A 134 -11.54 5.29 7.30
C PRO A 134 -11.91 6.61 7.98
N LEU A 135 -10.92 7.46 8.27
CA LEU A 135 -11.14 8.74 8.95
C LEU A 135 -11.83 9.78 8.08
N VAL A 136 -11.89 9.60 6.75
CA VAL A 136 -12.74 10.39 5.86
C VAL A 136 -14.18 10.43 6.36
N HIS A 137 -14.68 9.33 6.94
CA HIS A 137 -16.01 9.23 7.50
C HIS A 137 -16.02 8.92 9.00
N SER A 138 -14.99 9.36 9.71
CA SER A 138 -14.82 9.19 11.17
C SER A 138 -14.95 7.73 11.66
N ALA A 139 -14.53 6.76 10.84
CA ALA A 139 -14.48 5.35 11.19
C ALA A 139 -13.25 5.04 12.07
N TRP A 140 -13.28 5.50 13.32
CA TRP A 140 -12.16 5.44 14.26
C TRP A 140 -11.74 4.01 14.61
N LEU A 141 -12.69 3.06 14.69
CA LEU A 141 -12.38 1.68 15.04
C LEU A 141 -11.61 0.99 13.91
N THR A 142 -12.08 1.18 12.67
CA THR A 142 -11.41 0.71 11.46
C THR A 142 -10.03 1.33 11.34
N ALA A 143 -9.89 2.65 11.51
CA ALA A 143 -8.59 3.31 11.47
C ALA A 143 -7.62 2.73 12.50
N ALA A 144 -8.02 2.60 13.77
CA ALA A 144 -7.16 2.08 14.83
C ALA A 144 -6.78 0.61 14.61
N ALA A 145 -7.77 -0.26 14.33
CA ALA A 145 -7.56 -1.69 14.17
C ALA A 145 -6.66 -2.02 12.96
N PHE A 146 -6.94 -1.41 11.80
CA PHE A 146 -6.14 -1.67 10.60
C PHE A 146 -4.77 -1.01 10.66
N THR A 147 -4.61 0.11 11.35
CA THR A 147 -3.28 0.69 11.60
C THR A 147 -2.42 -0.26 12.43
N ALA A 148 -2.96 -0.81 13.52
CA ALA A 148 -2.25 -1.78 14.36
C ALA A 148 -1.91 -3.06 13.59
N ALA A 149 -2.88 -3.64 12.87
CA ALA A 149 -2.67 -4.82 12.06
C ALA A 149 -1.63 -4.58 10.95
N ASN A 150 -1.68 -3.42 10.30
CA ASN A 150 -0.73 -3.05 9.26
C ASN A 150 0.68 -2.81 9.80
N ALA A 151 0.82 -2.25 11.00
CA ALA A 151 2.12 -2.09 11.65
C ALA A 151 2.82 -3.44 11.85
N LEU A 152 2.09 -4.45 12.32
CA LEU A 152 2.61 -5.81 12.48
C LEU A 152 3.00 -6.43 11.13
N LEU A 153 2.12 -6.33 10.13
CA LEU A 153 2.37 -6.84 8.78
C LEU A 153 3.59 -6.16 8.13
N LEU A 154 3.66 -4.83 8.18
CA LEU A 154 4.78 -4.07 7.63
C LEU A 154 6.08 -4.38 8.33
N ALA A 155 6.09 -4.63 9.65
CA ALA A 155 7.30 -5.04 10.35
C ALA A 155 7.85 -6.39 9.85
N VAL A 156 6.98 -7.35 9.53
CA VAL A 156 7.40 -8.62 8.90
C VAL A 156 7.91 -8.38 7.48
N ARG A 157 7.18 -7.59 6.70
CA ARG A 157 7.50 -7.32 5.30
C ARG A 157 8.80 -6.54 5.13
N LEU A 158 8.99 -5.46 5.89
CA LEU A 158 10.21 -4.66 5.90
C LEU A 158 11.44 -5.49 6.26
N ARG A 159 11.34 -6.37 7.26
CA ARG A 159 12.44 -7.28 7.62
C ARG A 159 12.76 -8.24 6.47
N CYS A 160 11.74 -8.80 5.83
CA CYS A 160 11.91 -9.68 4.68
C CYS A 160 12.57 -8.97 3.50
N GLU A 161 12.10 -7.78 3.15
CA GLU A 161 12.63 -6.97 2.05
C GLU A 161 14.06 -6.51 2.32
N ASN A 162 14.34 -5.95 3.50
CA ASN A 162 15.69 -5.52 3.85
C ASN A 162 16.68 -6.69 3.87
N ALA A 163 16.26 -7.88 4.31
CA ALA A 163 17.10 -9.09 4.25
C ALA A 163 17.32 -9.59 2.81
N ALA A 164 16.32 -9.48 1.94
CA ALA A 164 16.45 -9.82 0.53
C ALA A 164 17.40 -8.86 -0.20
N LEU A 165 17.24 -7.54 0.02
CA LEU A 165 18.11 -6.51 -0.55
C LEU A 165 19.54 -6.58 0.02
N GLY A 166 19.70 -6.91 1.31
CA GLY A 166 21.02 -7.09 1.93
C GLY A 166 21.81 -8.24 1.30
N ARG A 167 21.14 -9.37 1.00
CA ARG A 167 21.75 -10.50 0.28
C ARG A 167 22.16 -10.16 -1.15
N MET A 168 21.47 -9.23 -1.79
CA MET A 168 21.82 -8.77 -3.13
C MET A 168 23.06 -7.88 -3.16
N ILE A 169 23.32 -7.09 -2.10
CA ILE A 169 24.50 -6.20 -2.04
C ILE A 169 25.77 -6.98 -1.65
N ALA A 170 25.63 -8.08 -0.91
CA ALA A 170 26.75 -8.90 -0.45
C ALA A 170 27.23 -9.93 -1.50
N ALA A 171 26.52 -10.09 -2.61
CA ALA A 171 26.81 -11.02 -3.71
C ALA A 171 27.34 -10.27 -4.93
#